data_AF-A0A2N2CA30-F1
#
_entry.id   AF-A0A2N2CA30-F1
#
_cell.length_a   1.000
_cell.length_b   1.000
_cell.length_c   1.000
_cell.angle_alpha   90.00
_cell.angle_beta   90.00
_cell.angle_gamma   90.00
#
_symmetry.space_group_name_H-M   'P 1'
#
loop_
_entity.id
_entity.type
_entity.pdbx_description
1 polymer ?
#
loop_
_entity_poly.entity_id
_entity_poly.type
_entity_poly.pdbx_seq_one_letter_code
_entity_poly.pdbx_strand_id
1 'polypeptide(L)'
;MINKSQREANLKYKWCNCPKCGAYGKHYWHHVFNGALKEKSKQHDALIYWCWACHVTNKDSIHNDAELRLSLKKEHQIRIMEEYNMTEDEFRVLFYKSYLEE
;
A
#
# COMPACT_ATOMS: atom_id res chain seq x y z
N MET A 1 -3.22 15.31 -5.10
CA MET A 1 -2.51 14.07 -5.49
C MET A 1 -1.08 14.44 -5.85
N ILE A 2 -0.07 13.74 -5.30
CA ILE A 2 1.33 14.06 -5.57
C ILE A 2 1.76 13.33 -6.86
N ASN A 3 2.39 14.04 -7.80
CA ASN A 3 2.77 13.47 -9.09
C ASN A 3 3.92 12.43 -8.96
N LYS A 4 4.12 11.65 -10.03
CA LYS A 4 5.11 10.57 -10.10
C LYS A 4 6.56 11.04 -9.82
N SER A 5 6.95 12.20 -10.34
CA SER A 5 8.30 12.74 -10.12
C SER A 5 8.54 13.19 -8.68
N GLN A 6 7.51 13.72 -8.00
CA GLN A 6 7.60 14.02 -6.57
C GLN A 6 7.63 12.73 -5.73
N ARG A 7 6.92 11.66 -6.15
CA ARG A 7 7.03 10.32 -5.55
C ARG A 7 8.48 9.83 -5.63
N GLU A 8 9.10 9.90 -6.81
CA GLU A 8 10.48 9.49 -7.09
C GLU A 8 11.52 10.34 -6.33
N ALA A 9 11.31 11.65 -6.19
CA ALA A 9 12.19 12.52 -5.40
C ALA A 9 12.10 12.25 -3.89
N ASN A 10 10.89 11.98 -3.37
CA ASN A 10 10.66 11.63 -1.96
C ASN A 10 11.17 10.23 -1.60
N LEU A 11 11.22 9.32 -2.58
CA LEU A 11 11.78 7.97 -2.49
C LEU A 11 13.29 7.97 -2.16
N LYS A 12 14.03 8.98 -2.61
CA LYS A 12 15.50 9.05 -2.45
C LYS A 12 15.95 9.25 -1.00
N TYR A 13 15.16 9.94 -0.18
CA TYR A 13 15.52 10.25 1.20
C TYR A 13 14.55 9.70 2.25
N LYS A 14 13.40 9.12 1.87
CA LYS A 14 12.33 8.63 2.77
C LYS A 14 11.77 9.71 3.71
N TRP A 15 11.91 10.98 3.33
CA TRP A 15 11.26 12.11 3.98
C TRP A 15 10.07 12.53 3.12
N CYS A 16 8.86 12.34 3.63
CA CYS A 16 7.63 12.74 2.97
C CYS A 16 6.57 13.08 4.02
N ASN A 17 5.41 13.57 3.59
CA ASN A 17 4.25 13.74 4.46
C ASN A 17 3.52 12.40 4.60
N CYS A 18 3.15 12.03 5.81
CA CYS A 18 2.34 10.86 6.06
C CYS A 18 0.98 11.02 5.38
N PRO A 19 0.53 10.06 4.55
CA PRO A 19 -0.76 10.16 3.87
C PRO A 19 -1.94 10.15 4.85
N LYS A 20 -1.76 9.59 6.05
CA LYS A 20 -2.81 9.50 7.08
C LYS A 20 -2.87 10.76 7.97
N CYS A 21 -1.75 11.22 8.51
CA CYS A 21 -1.73 12.31 9.49
C CYS A 21 -1.03 13.59 9.04
N GLY A 22 -0.44 13.62 7.85
CA GLY A 22 0.30 14.77 7.31
C GLY A 22 1.68 15.00 7.92
N ALA A 23 2.08 14.25 8.95
CA ALA A 23 3.39 14.43 9.60
C ALA A 23 4.55 14.28 8.60
N TYR A 24 5.42 15.28 8.56
CA TYR A 24 6.66 15.24 7.78
C TYR A 24 7.77 14.54 8.55
N GLY A 25 8.51 13.64 7.92
CA GLY A 25 9.63 12.98 8.59
C GLY A 25 10.03 11.66 7.94
N LYS A 26 10.74 10.82 8.68
CA LYS A 26 11.15 9.48 8.22
C LYS A 26 9.93 8.55 8.10
N HIS A 27 9.75 7.98 6.93
CA HIS A 27 8.67 7.04 6.63
C HIS A 27 9.18 5.62 6.40
N TYR A 28 8.29 4.68 6.66
CA TYR A 28 8.53 3.25 6.55
C TYR A 28 7.58 2.66 5.53
N TRP A 29 8.06 1.65 4.81
CA TRP A 29 7.29 0.93 3.83
C TRP A 29 6.28 0.02 4.51
N HIS A 30 5.00 0.25 4.20
CA HIS A 30 3.93 -0.69 4.43
C HIS A 30 3.69 -1.47 3.14
N HIS A 31 3.75 -2.80 3.23
CA HIS A 31 3.39 -3.69 2.12
C HIS A 31 1.89 -3.96 2.19
N VAL A 32 1.14 -3.49 1.19
CA VAL A 32 -0.32 -3.64 1.15
C VAL A 32 -0.71 -5.12 1.17
N PHE A 33 0.00 -5.93 0.38
CA PHE A 33 -0.06 -7.38 0.47
C PHE A 33 1.09 -7.89 1.34
N ASN A 34 0.74 -8.39 2.53
CA ASN A 34 1.66 -8.80 3.58
C ASN A 34 2.09 -10.27 3.46
N GLY A 35 2.96 -10.73 4.37
CA GLY A 35 3.41 -12.13 4.42
C GLY A 35 4.19 -12.56 3.18
N ALA A 36 3.78 -13.68 2.58
CA ALA A 36 4.40 -14.24 1.37
C ALA A 36 4.28 -13.30 0.14
N LEU A 37 3.33 -12.37 0.15
CA LEU A 37 3.07 -11.44 -0.96
C LEU A 37 3.85 -10.11 -0.85
N LYS A 38 4.80 -10.00 0.09
CA LYS A 38 5.62 -8.80 0.27
C LYS A 38 6.38 -8.41 -0.99
N GLU A 39 6.95 -9.37 -1.71
CA GLU A 39 7.67 -9.09 -2.96
C GLU A 39 6.72 -8.69 -4.10
N LYS A 40 5.52 -9.26 -4.17
CA LYS A 40 4.48 -8.82 -5.10
C LYS A 40 4.06 -7.38 -4.85
N SER A 41 3.95 -6.98 -3.57
CA SER A 41 3.71 -5.58 -3.25
C SER A 41 4.76 -4.64 -3.82
N LYS A 42 6.05 -5.04 -3.84
CA LYS A 42 7.11 -4.23 -4.46
C LYS A 42 7.02 -4.25 -5.99
N GLN A 43 6.82 -5.42 -6.58
CA GLN A 43 6.77 -5.61 -8.05
C GLN A 43 5.65 -4.81 -8.70
N HIS A 44 4.53 -4.61 -8.00
CA HIS A 44 3.35 -3.93 -8.50
C HIS A 44 3.12 -2.54 -7.86
N ASP A 45 4.16 -1.94 -7.27
CA ASP A 45 4.09 -0.63 -6.60
C ASP A 45 2.95 -0.49 -5.56
N ALA A 46 2.56 -1.62 -4.94
CA ALA A 46 1.56 -1.68 -3.87
C ALA A 46 2.21 -1.51 -2.50
N LEU A 47 2.91 -0.39 -2.36
CA LEU A 47 3.58 0.03 -1.15
C LEU A 47 3.06 1.40 -0.72
N ILE A 48 2.89 1.60 0.59
CA ILE A 48 2.51 2.90 1.14
C ILE A 48 3.54 3.36 2.16
N TYR A 49 3.85 4.65 2.13
CA TYR A 49 4.80 5.27 3.05
C TYR A 49 4.10 5.86 4.23
N TRP A 50 4.33 5.30 5.41
CA TRP A 50 3.67 5.72 6.64
C TRP A 50 4.70 6.17 7.67
N CYS A 51 4.36 7.19 8.47
CA CYS A 51 5.16 7.55 9.62
C CYS A 51 5.09 6.41 10.65
N TRP A 52 6.07 6.32 11.55
CA TRP A 52 6.11 5.23 12.53
C TRP A 52 4.84 5.12 13.38
N ALA A 53 4.25 6.26 13.75
CA ALA A 53 3.04 6.33 14.56
C ALA A 53 1.84 5.67 13.86
N CYS A 54 1.50 6.14 12.64
CA CYS A 54 0.42 5.57 11.87
C CYS A 54 0.74 4.15 11.39
N HIS A 55 2.02 3.80 11.17
CA HIS A 55 2.39 2.47 10.71
C HIS A 55 2.22 1.44 11.82
N VAL A 56 2.73 1.72 13.03
CA VAL A 56 2.91 0.70 14.07
C VAL A 56 2.24 1.07 15.40
N THR A 57 2.56 2.23 15.98
CA THR A 57 2.34 2.43 17.43
C THR A 57 0.97 2.98 17.81
N ASN A 58 0.28 3.70 16.92
CA ASN A 58 -1.03 4.26 17.25
C ASN A 58 -2.09 3.16 17.38
N LYS A 59 -3.13 3.44 18.16
CA LYS A 59 -4.29 2.55 18.29
C LYS A 59 -4.97 2.30 16.94
N ASP A 60 -5.01 3.31 16.10
CA ASP A 60 -5.54 3.27 14.73
C ASP A 60 -4.43 3.06 13.69
N SER A 61 -3.28 2.50 14.08
CA SER A 61 -2.22 2.19 13.12
C SER A 61 -2.70 1.15 12.10
N ILE A 62 -2.09 1.13 10.91
CA ILE A 62 -2.50 0.17 9.86
C ILE A 62 -2.41 -1.29 10.33
N HIS A 63 -1.45 -1.63 11.18
CA HIS A 63 -1.34 -2.99 11.72
C HIS A 63 -2.47 -3.33 12.72
N ASN A 64 -3.13 -2.32 13.29
CA ASN A 64 -4.24 -2.48 14.23
C ASN A 64 -5.62 -2.27 13.58
N ASP A 65 -5.68 -1.73 12.36
CA ASP A 65 -6.93 -1.39 11.66
C ASP A 65 -7.22 -2.38 10.52
N ALA A 66 -8.13 -3.33 10.78
CA ALA A 66 -8.47 -4.38 9.81
C ALA A 66 -9.25 -3.84 8.60
N GLU A 67 -10.15 -2.89 8.84
CA GLU A 67 -10.97 -2.26 7.80
C GLU A 67 -10.09 -1.49 6.82
N LEU A 68 -9.16 -0.69 7.35
CA LEU A 68 -8.22 0.07 6.54
C LEU A 68 -7.25 -0.83 5.76
N ARG A 69 -6.81 -1.95 6.33
CA ARG A 69 -6.03 -2.94 5.57
C ARG A 69 -6.84 -3.52 4.42
N LEU A 70 -8.10 -3.86 4.64
CA LEU A 70 -8.94 -4.42 3.59
C LEU A 70 -9.22 -3.38 2.50
N SER A 71 -9.54 -2.14 2.87
CA SER A 71 -9.80 -1.07 1.91
C SER A 71 -8.59 -0.79 1.02
N LEU A 72 -7.38 -0.77 1.58
CA LEU A 72 -6.15 -0.58 0.81
C LEU A 72 -5.86 -1.76 -0.11
N LYS A 73 -6.15 -2.99 0.32
CA LYS A 73 -6.01 -4.16 -0.56
C LYS A 73 -6.99 -4.12 -1.73
N LYS A 74 -8.23 -3.70 -1.49
CA LYS A 74 -9.24 -3.46 -2.55
C LYS A 74 -8.77 -2.40 -3.54
N GLU A 75 -8.37 -1.23 -3.05
CA GLU A 75 -7.88 -0.12 -3.88
C GLU A 75 -6.69 -0.55 -4.74
N HIS A 76 -5.68 -1.19 -4.13
CA HIS A 76 -4.50 -1.63 -4.87
C HIS A 76 -4.79 -2.81 -5.80
N GLN A 77 -5.73 -3.70 -5.47
CA GLN A 77 -6.18 -4.75 -6.41
C GLN A 77 -6.78 -4.12 -7.67
N ILE A 78 -7.74 -3.19 -7.52
CA ILE A 78 -8.38 -2.50 -8.65
C ILE A 78 -7.33 -1.84 -9.52
N ARG A 79 -6.43 -1.05 -8.91
CA ARG A 79 -5.35 -0.37 -9.64
C ARG A 79 -4.45 -1.34 -10.39
N ILE A 80 -4.05 -2.46 -9.77
CA ILE A 80 -3.21 -3.47 -10.42
C ILE A 80 -3.96 -4.12 -11.59
N MET A 81 -5.24 -4.44 -11.41
CA MET A 81 -6.05 -5.00 -12.48
C MET A 81 -6.17 -4.05 -13.67
N GLU A 82 -6.38 -2.75 -13.42
CA GLU A 82 -6.43 -1.72 -14.45
C GLU A 82 -5.08 -1.52 -15.15
N GLU A 83 -3.98 -1.37 -14.40
CA GLU A 83 -2.63 -1.12 -14.93
C GLU A 83 -2.11 -2.27 -15.80
N TYR A 84 -2.48 -3.51 -15.46
CA TYR A 84 -2.00 -4.72 -16.14
C TYR A 84 -3.09 -5.39 -17.00
N ASN A 85 -4.27 -4.76 -17.14
CA ASN A 85 -5.42 -5.29 -17.86
C ASN A 85 -5.77 -6.73 -17.45
N MET A 86 -5.78 -6.99 -16.13
CA MET A 86 -6.08 -8.30 -15.55
C MET A 86 -7.55 -8.41 -15.16
N THR A 87 -8.10 -9.60 -15.37
CA THR A 87 -9.34 -10.06 -14.74
C THR A 87 -9.14 -10.34 -13.26
N GLU A 88 -10.25 -10.48 -12.52
CA GLU A 88 -10.19 -10.87 -11.10
C GLU A 88 -9.64 -12.29 -10.91
N ASP A 89 -9.88 -13.20 -11.85
CA ASP A 89 -9.31 -14.55 -11.83
C ASP A 89 -7.81 -14.55 -12.02
N GLU A 90 -7.28 -13.76 -12.96
CA GLU A 90 -5.83 -13.60 -13.13
C GLU A 90 -5.19 -12.97 -11.90
N PHE A 91 -5.87 -12.00 -11.28
CA PHE A 91 -5.43 -11.45 -10.00
C PHE A 91 -5.39 -12.53 -8.90
N ARG A 92 -6.44 -13.36 -8.79
CA ARG A 92 -6.48 -14.49 -7.85
C ARG A 92 -5.34 -15.48 -8.07
N VAL A 93 -5.00 -15.79 -9.32
CA VAL A 93 -3.86 -16.68 -9.63
C VAL A 93 -2.55 -16.07 -9.12
N LEU A 94 -2.38 -14.76 -9.24
CA LEU A 94 -1.14 -14.06 -8.88
C LEU A 94 -1.01 -13.74 -7.38
N PHE A 95 -2.12 -13.41 -6.72
CA PHE A 95 -2.18 -12.97 -5.32
C PHE A 95 -2.87 -13.98 -4.39
N TYR A 96 -3.22 -15.16 -4.91
CA TYR A 96 -3.89 -16.29 -4.25
C TYR A 96 -5.33 -16.06 -3.80
N LYS A 97 -5.84 -14.82 -3.82
CA LYS A 97 -7.24 -14.49 -3.55
C LYS A 97 -7.61 -13.11 -4.09
N SER A 98 -8.91 -12.84 -4.14
CA SER A 98 -9.48 -11.53 -4.42
C SER A 98 -9.93 -10.87 -3.11
N TYR A 99 -9.89 -9.55 -3.09
CA TYR A 99 -10.31 -8.72 -1.97
C TYR A 99 -11.58 -7.93 -2.29
N LEU A 100 -12.15 -7.99 -3.50
CA LEU A 100 -13.28 -7.14 -3.91
C LEU A 100 -14.60 -7.50 -3.23
N GLU A 101 -14.81 -8.78 -2.90
CA GLU A 101 -16.04 -9.30 -2.29
C GLU A 101 -15.94 -9.58 -0.78
N GLU A 102 -14.80 -9.23 -0.14
CA GLU A 102 -14.58 -9.39 1.31
C GLU A 102 -15.21 -8.29 2.16
#